data_AF-A0A5C2RSC3-F1
#
_entry.id   AF-A0A5C2RSC3-F1
#
_cell.length_a   1.000
_cell.length_b   1.000
_cell.length_c   1.000
_cell.angle_alpha   90.00
_cell.angle_beta   90.00
_cell.angle_gamma   90.00
#
_symmetry.space_group_name_H-M   'P 1'
#
loop_
_entity.id
_entity.type
_entity.pdbx_description
1 polymer ?
#
loop_
_entity_poly.entity_id
_entity_poly.type
_entity_poly.pdbx_seq_one_letter_code
_entity_poly.pdbx_strand_id
1 'polypeptide(L)'
;VRDMLPARPLPCCLNPNWVDCDVKQLPMVWFGAPYDHEKVIPFAIENGFGDNHDPEDEIYDANWTWVNLVERFYEEFGIHLCLKEVWGYPEGLVLAFYANRDMRIISKRQRRLIENTYRAMGYEDEDMQWWLDRDEEVGPGRAQRCRPFWSNSPSDSSDF
;
A
#
# COMPACT_ATOMS: atom_id res chain seq x y z
N VAL A 1 -4.74 11.52 -12.21
CA VAL A 1 -4.20 10.58 -11.19
C VAL A 1 -5.34 9.93 -10.42
N ARG A 2 -6.27 10.72 -9.85
CA ARG A 2 -7.49 10.19 -9.19
C ARG A 2 -8.26 9.20 -10.05
N ASP A 3 -8.58 9.58 -11.30
CA ASP A 3 -9.35 8.71 -12.20
C ASP A 3 -8.60 7.46 -12.69
N MET A 4 -7.32 7.29 -12.30
CA MET A 4 -6.51 6.12 -12.65
C MET A 4 -6.44 5.11 -11.51
N LEU A 5 -7.08 5.40 -10.36
CA LEU A 5 -7.01 4.60 -9.14
C LEU A 5 -8.43 4.43 -8.54
N PRO A 6 -8.74 3.29 -7.90
CA PRO A 6 -7.81 2.20 -7.63
C PRO A 6 -7.48 1.33 -8.85
N ALA A 7 -6.28 0.73 -8.88
CA ALA A 7 -5.83 -0.10 -10.00
C ALA A 7 -4.86 -1.20 -9.58
N ARG A 8 -4.85 -2.34 -10.27
CA ARG A 8 -3.99 -3.49 -9.91
C ARG A 8 -2.61 -3.49 -10.55
N PRO A 9 -2.42 -3.23 -11.86
CA PRO A 9 -1.11 -2.73 -12.25
C PRO A 9 -1.03 -1.27 -11.80
N LEU A 10 -0.03 -0.95 -11.00
CA LEU A 10 0.31 0.45 -10.72
C LEU A 10 0.55 1.16 -12.06
N PRO A 11 -0.17 2.26 -12.39
CA PRO A 11 0.08 3.02 -13.60
C PRO A 11 1.56 3.41 -13.73
N CYS A 12 2.14 3.27 -14.92
CA CYS A 12 3.59 3.47 -15.13
C CYS A 12 4.09 4.85 -14.67
N CYS A 13 3.27 5.89 -14.82
CA CYS A 13 3.58 7.25 -14.39
C CYS A 13 3.67 7.44 -12.86
N LEU A 14 3.23 6.44 -12.08
CA LEU A 14 3.29 6.42 -10.61
C LEU A 14 4.30 5.39 -10.09
N ASN A 15 4.88 4.58 -10.97
CA ASN A 15 5.85 3.54 -10.63
C ASN A 15 7.27 4.12 -10.68
N PRO A 16 8.01 4.17 -9.55
CA PRO A 16 9.36 4.74 -9.52
C PRO A 16 10.36 4.05 -10.47
N ASN A 17 10.10 2.82 -10.91
CA ASN A 17 11.00 2.12 -11.83
C ASN A 17 10.83 2.54 -13.30
N TRP A 18 9.82 3.37 -13.61
CA TRP A 18 9.39 3.69 -14.98
C TRP A 18 9.38 5.20 -15.27
N VAL A 19 9.91 6.00 -14.35
CA VAL A 19 9.93 7.46 -14.40
C VAL A 19 11.31 7.99 -14.06
N ASP A 20 11.69 9.07 -14.72
CA ASP A 20 12.95 9.80 -14.51
C ASP A 20 12.70 11.09 -13.72
N CYS A 21 12.13 10.93 -12.53
CA CYS A 21 11.93 12.01 -11.57
C CYS A 21 12.27 11.52 -10.15
N ASP A 22 12.52 12.43 -9.22
CA ASP A 22 12.69 12.08 -7.82
C ASP A 22 11.40 11.41 -7.31
N VAL A 23 11.53 10.26 -6.64
CA VAL A 23 10.43 9.49 -6.06
C VAL A 23 9.54 10.32 -5.15
N LYS A 24 10.10 11.34 -4.48
CA LYS A 24 9.36 12.29 -3.64
C LYS A 24 8.42 13.21 -4.42
N GLN A 25 8.63 13.34 -5.74
CA GLN A 25 7.77 14.14 -6.62
C GLN A 25 6.56 13.33 -7.13
N LEU A 26 6.59 12.01 -7.01
CA LEU A 26 5.47 11.17 -7.38
C LEU A 26 4.35 11.30 -6.34
N PRO A 27 3.08 11.35 -6.76
CA PRO A 27 1.95 11.15 -5.86
C PRO A 27 2.14 9.86 -5.07
N MET A 28 1.93 9.95 -3.75
CA MET A 28 1.96 8.80 -2.86
C MET A 28 0.74 7.93 -3.13
N VAL A 29 1.00 6.65 -3.37
CA VAL A 29 -0.04 5.64 -3.48
C VAL A 29 0.34 4.42 -2.66
N TRP A 30 -0.67 3.75 -2.10
CA TRP A 30 -0.52 2.62 -1.21
C TRP A 30 -0.97 1.34 -1.90
N PHE A 31 -0.18 0.28 -1.79
CA PHE A 31 -0.64 -1.05 -2.19
C PHE A 31 -1.33 -1.71 -1.01
N GLY A 32 -2.61 -2.05 -1.18
CA GLY A 32 -3.34 -2.77 -0.17
C GLY A 32 -4.80 -3.09 -0.49
N ALA A 33 -5.53 -3.53 0.53
CA ALA A 33 -6.92 -3.95 0.43
C ALA A 33 -7.80 -3.19 1.42
N PRO A 34 -9.10 -3.01 1.14
CA PRO A 34 -10.05 -2.46 2.11
C PRO A 34 -9.94 -3.19 3.46
N TYR A 35 -9.83 -2.45 4.56
CA TYR A 35 -9.69 -3.03 5.88
C TYR A 35 -10.99 -3.73 6.31
N ASP A 36 -10.85 -5.01 6.64
CA ASP A 36 -11.90 -5.83 7.20
C ASP A 36 -11.45 -6.38 8.57
N HIS A 37 -12.09 -5.88 9.62
CA HIS A 37 -11.81 -6.28 11.00
C HIS A 37 -12.04 -7.78 11.24
N GLU A 38 -13.04 -8.37 10.58
CA GLU A 38 -13.38 -9.80 10.73
C GLU A 38 -12.37 -10.71 10.04
N LYS A 39 -11.53 -10.17 9.16
CA LYS A 39 -10.40 -10.88 8.54
C LYS A 39 -9.11 -10.71 9.32
N VAL A 40 -8.81 -9.47 9.72
CA VAL A 40 -7.50 -9.11 10.27
C VAL A 40 -7.31 -9.60 11.71
N ILE A 41 -8.31 -9.44 12.58
CA ILE A 41 -8.16 -9.80 14.00
C ILE A 41 -8.09 -11.32 14.20
N PRO A 42 -8.96 -12.14 13.60
CA PRO A 42 -8.84 -13.60 13.70
C PRO A 42 -7.49 -14.10 13.18
N PHE A 43 -7.02 -13.59 12.04
CA PHE A 43 -5.68 -13.90 11.52
C PHE A 43 -4.59 -13.57 12.55
N ALA A 44 -4.65 -12.39 13.17
CA ALA A 44 -3.67 -11.98 14.16
C ALA A 44 -3.63 -12.94 15.36
N ILE A 45 -4.79 -13.30 15.89
CA ILE A 45 -4.93 -14.25 17.01
C ILE A 45 -4.37 -15.62 16.64
N GLU A 46 -4.80 -16.18 15.51
CA GLU A 46 -4.39 -17.52 15.04
C GLU A 46 -2.88 -17.63 14.79
N ASN A 47 -2.23 -16.53 14.44
CA ASN A 47 -0.79 -16.48 14.18
C ASN A 47 0.02 -16.00 15.41
N GLY A 48 -0.59 -15.93 16.59
CA GLY A 48 0.09 -15.63 17.85
C GLY A 48 0.46 -14.16 18.03
N PHE A 49 -0.21 -13.26 17.31
CA PHE A 49 -0.18 -11.81 17.52
C PHE A 49 -1.32 -11.31 18.40
N GLY A 50 -2.26 -12.20 18.78
CA GLY A 50 -3.31 -11.89 19.74
C GLY A 50 -2.75 -11.38 21.07
N ASP A 51 -3.37 -10.35 21.63
CA ASP A 51 -3.07 -9.82 22.96
C ASP A 51 -4.33 -9.84 23.85
N ASN A 52 -4.26 -10.62 24.93
CA ASN A 52 -5.23 -10.59 26.02
C ASN A 52 -4.68 -9.64 27.08
N HIS A 53 -5.00 -8.36 26.91
CA HIS A 53 -4.53 -7.27 27.77
C HIS A 53 -4.65 -7.59 29.27
N ASP A 54 -5.70 -8.31 29.65
CA ASP A 54 -5.81 -9.03 30.90
C ASP A 54 -5.67 -10.55 30.67
N PRO A 55 -4.66 -11.22 31.24
CA PRO A 55 -4.51 -12.68 31.16
C PRO A 55 -5.68 -13.47 31.76
N GLU A 56 -6.48 -12.86 32.63
CA GLU A 56 -7.68 -13.47 33.24
C GLU A 56 -8.89 -13.40 32.31
N ASP A 57 -8.87 -12.54 31.29
CA ASP A 57 -9.91 -12.46 30.27
C ASP A 57 -9.67 -13.50 29.16
N GLU A 58 -10.66 -14.37 28.93
CA GLU A 58 -10.64 -15.33 27.82
C GLU A 58 -10.84 -14.67 26.44
N ILE A 59 -10.92 -13.33 26.39
CA ILE A 59 -11.25 -12.55 25.20
C ILE A 59 -10.05 -11.70 24.81
N TYR A 60 -9.55 -11.90 23.59
CA TYR A 60 -8.54 -11.03 22.99
C TYR A 60 -9.09 -9.62 22.77
N ASP A 61 -8.34 -8.60 23.17
CA ASP A 61 -8.69 -7.22 22.88
C ASP A 61 -8.23 -6.87 21.46
N ALA A 62 -9.16 -6.41 20.62
CA ALA A 62 -8.90 -6.13 19.21
C ALA A 62 -7.89 -4.98 18.99
N ASN A 63 -7.91 -3.95 19.84
CA ASN A 63 -7.00 -2.82 19.72
C ASN A 63 -5.57 -3.24 20.10
N TRP A 64 -5.42 -3.97 21.20
CA TRP A 64 -4.11 -4.49 21.62
C TRP A 64 -3.59 -5.53 20.64
N THR A 65 -4.45 -6.41 20.15
CA THR A 65 -4.11 -7.38 19.10
C THR A 65 -3.62 -6.68 17.82
N TRP A 66 -4.26 -5.57 17.42
CA TRP A 66 -3.79 -4.77 16.29
C TRP A 66 -2.41 -4.15 16.54
N VAL A 67 -2.20 -3.54 17.71
CA VAL A 67 -0.90 -2.94 18.08
C VAL A 67 0.19 -4.00 18.08
N ASN A 68 -0.05 -5.14 18.72
CA ASN A 68 0.88 -6.26 18.81
C ASN A 68 1.18 -6.86 17.42
N LEU A 69 0.17 -6.97 16.54
CA LEU A 69 0.36 -7.37 15.16
C LEU A 69 1.31 -6.40 14.43
N VAL A 70 1.07 -5.09 14.51
CA VAL A 70 1.91 -4.10 13.81
C VAL A 70 3.36 -4.16 14.29
N GLU A 71 3.57 -4.21 15.60
CA GLU A 71 4.91 -4.22 16.20
C GLU A 71 5.66 -5.51 15.88
N ARG A 72 5.08 -6.66 16.21
CA ARG A 72 5.77 -7.95 16.06
C ARG A 72 5.94 -8.35 14.61
N PHE A 73 4.99 -8.01 13.73
CA PHE A 73 5.16 -8.27 12.29
C PHE A 73 6.32 -7.46 11.72
N TYR A 74 6.52 -6.22 12.19
CA TYR A 74 7.68 -5.43 11.79
C TYR A 74 8.99 -6.03 12.33
N GLU A 75 9.02 -6.45 13.60
CA GLU A 75 10.21 -7.11 14.18
C GLU A 75 10.60 -8.38 13.43
N GLU A 76 9.62 -9.19 13.04
CA GLU A 76 9.85 -10.48 12.39
C GLU A 76 10.21 -10.33 10.91
N PHE A 77 9.55 -9.42 10.18
CA PHE A 77 9.63 -9.36 8.72
C PHE A 77 10.23 -8.07 8.16
N GLY A 78 10.42 -7.04 9.00
CA GLY A 78 10.90 -5.72 8.58
C GLY A 78 9.91 -4.99 7.66
N ILE A 79 8.61 -5.25 7.80
CA ILE A 79 7.55 -4.65 6.98
C ILE A 79 6.54 -3.99 7.91
N HIS A 80 6.24 -2.72 7.67
CA HIS A 80 5.22 -2.01 8.44
C HIS A 80 3.83 -2.28 7.89
N LEU A 81 2.91 -2.67 8.77
CA LEU A 81 1.48 -2.64 8.49
C LEU A 81 0.93 -1.26 8.85
N CYS A 82 0.09 -0.71 8.00
CA CYS A 82 -0.57 0.57 8.24
C CYS A 82 -2.02 0.52 7.79
N LEU A 83 -2.88 1.25 8.50
CA LEU A 83 -4.19 1.64 7.99
C LEU A 83 -4.08 3.02 7.35
N LYS A 84 -4.64 3.16 6.15
CA LYS A 84 -4.53 4.37 5.35
C LYS A 84 -5.88 4.87 4.89
N GLU A 85 -6.10 6.15 5.08
CA GLU A 85 -7.17 6.87 4.42
C GLU A 85 -6.78 7.14 2.97
N VAL A 86 -7.67 6.81 2.04
CA VAL A 86 -7.38 6.91 0.60
C VAL A 86 -8.50 7.65 -0.14
N TRP A 87 -8.17 8.17 -1.31
CA TRP A 87 -9.15 8.75 -2.21
C TRP A 87 -10.00 7.65 -2.88
N GLY A 88 -11.29 7.92 -3.07
CA GLY A 88 -12.22 6.94 -3.68
C GLY A 88 -12.78 5.90 -2.70
N TYR A 89 -12.33 5.89 -1.45
CA TYR A 89 -12.86 5.05 -0.37
C TYR A 89 -13.09 5.87 0.91
N PRO A 90 -14.11 6.75 0.92
CA PRO A 90 -14.31 7.71 2.01
C PRO A 90 -14.77 7.08 3.33
N GLU A 91 -15.44 5.93 3.25
CA GLU A 91 -16.11 5.28 4.39
C GLU A 91 -15.21 4.30 5.14
N GLY A 92 -13.98 4.06 4.68
CA GLY A 92 -13.12 3.06 5.26
C GLY A 92 -11.63 3.34 5.12
N LEU A 93 -10.86 2.40 5.66
CA LEU A 93 -9.40 2.40 5.62
C LEU A 93 -8.93 1.32 4.66
N VAL A 94 -7.75 1.50 4.09
CA VAL A 94 -7.01 0.45 3.39
C VAL A 94 -5.94 -0.08 4.33
N LEU A 95 -5.94 -1.39 4.56
CA LEU A 95 -4.79 -2.08 5.13
C LEU A 95 -3.71 -2.11 4.06
N ALA A 96 -2.57 -1.49 4.31
CA ALA A 96 -1.45 -1.38 3.39
C ALA A 96 -0.13 -1.81 4.05
N PHE A 97 0.77 -2.38 3.25
CA PHE A 97 2.12 -2.77 3.70
C PHE A 97 3.22 -1.85 3.15
N TYR A 98 2.94 -1.15 2.04
CA TYR A 98 3.94 -0.27 1.43
C TYR A 98 3.35 0.74 0.45
N ALA A 99 4.08 1.84 0.25
CA ALA A 99 3.80 2.83 -0.76
C ALA A 99 4.60 2.59 -2.04
N ASN A 100 4.21 3.23 -3.15
CA ASN A 100 5.00 3.23 -4.39
C ASN A 100 6.45 3.66 -4.13
N ARG A 101 6.67 4.61 -3.22
CA ARG A 101 7.99 5.12 -2.86
C ARG A 101 8.93 4.05 -2.29
N ASP A 102 8.38 3.00 -1.68
CA ASP A 102 9.13 1.90 -1.08
C ASP A 102 9.47 0.79 -2.09
N MET A 103 8.92 0.84 -3.31
CA MET A 103 9.08 -0.24 -4.31
C MET A 103 10.53 -0.56 -4.67
N ARG A 104 11.43 0.43 -4.56
CA ARG A 104 12.87 0.25 -4.80
C ARG A 104 13.60 -0.41 -3.62
N ILE A 105 13.03 -0.33 -2.41
CA ILE A 105 13.62 -0.84 -1.17
C ILE A 105 13.06 -2.23 -0.86
N ILE A 106 11.78 -2.47 -1.14
CA ILE A 106 11.11 -3.74 -0.86
C ILE A 106 11.61 -4.82 -1.81
N SER A 107 12.09 -5.91 -1.22
CA SER A 107 12.60 -7.07 -1.94
C SER A 107 11.47 -7.88 -2.59
N LYS A 108 11.81 -8.69 -3.60
CA LYS A 108 10.86 -9.65 -4.19
C LYS A 108 10.29 -10.64 -3.15
N ARG A 109 11.09 -10.99 -2.13
CA ARG A 109 10.67 -11.89 -1.04
C ARG A 109 9.61 -11.23 -0.17
N GLN A 110 9.83 -9.98 0.23
CA GLN A 110 8.86 -9.21 1.02
C GLN A 110 7.56 -9.00 0.25
N ARG A 111 7.59 -8.69 -1.06
CA ARG A 111 6.36 -8.61 -1.87
C ARG A 111 5.53 -9.89 -1.84
N ARG A 112 6.18 -11.05 -2.02
CA ARG A 112 5.50 -12.35 -1.94
C ARG A 112 4.95 -12.63 -0.53
N LEU A 113 5.70 -12.24 0.51
CA LEU A 113 5.23 -12.36 1.88
C LEU A 113 3.96 -11.54 2.07
N ILE A 114 3.95 -10.27 1.64
CA ILE A 114 2.78 -9.38 1.73
C ILE A 114 1.55 -9.98 1.03
N GLU A 115 1.69 -10.43 -0.22
CA GLU A 115 0.59 -11.07 -0.95
C GLU A 115 0.08 -12.34 -0.25
N ASN A 116 1.00 -13.15 0.30
CA ASN A 116 0.63 -14.33 1.07
C ASN A 116 -0.05 -13.98 2.40
N THR A 117 0.36 -12.90 3.06
CA THR A 117 -0.26 -12.40 4.29
C THR A 117 -1.70 -11.95 4.02
N TYR A 118 -1.96 -11.21 2.93
CA TYR A 118 -3.34 -10.88 2.54
C TYR A 118 -4.19 -12.13 2.32
N ARG A 119 -3.68 -13.12 1.58
CA ARG A 119 -4.40 -14.38 1.34
C ARG A 119 -4.63 -15.17 2.63
N ALA A 120 -3.66 -15.17 3.54
CA ALA A 120 -3.81 -15.83 4.84
C ALA A 120 -4.86 -15.13 5.74
N MET A 121 -5.05 -13.82 5.58
CA MET A 121 -6.16 -13.09 6.20
C MET A 121 -7.51 -13.34 5.50
N GLY A 122 -7.53 -14.00 4.33
CA GLY A 122 -8.75 -14.26 3.56
C GLY A 122 -9.14 -13.14 2.59
N TYR A 123 -8.17 -12.30 2.17
CA TYR A 123 -8.38 -11.38 1.04
C TYR A 123 -8.17 -12.10 -0.29
N GLU A 124 -9.01 -11.74 -1.25
CA GLU A 124 -8.88 -12.21 -2.62
C GLU A 124 -7.90 -11.34 -3.40
N ASP A 125 -7.41 -11.90 -4.50
CA ASP A 125 -6.48 -11.24 -5.39
C ASP A 125 -7.01 -9.93 -5.97
N GLU A 126 -8.33 -9.82 -6.14
CA GLU A 126 -9.03 -8.64 -6.66
C GLU A 126 -9.15 -7.50 -5.63
N ASP A 127 -9.09 -7.83 -4.34
CA ASP A 127 -9.13 -6.86 -3.23
C ASP A 127 -7.82 -6.05 -3.15
N MET A 128 -6.70 -6.64 -3.58
CA MET A 128 -5.37 -6.04 -3.52
C MET A 128 -5.15 -5.07 -4.69
N GLN A 129 -5.21 -3.77 -4.39
CA GLN A 129 -5.14 -2.70 -5.38
C GLN A 129 -4.19 -1.58 -4.93
N TRP A 130 -3.84 -0.70 -5.87
CA TRP A 130 -3.14 0.55 -5.58
C TRP A 130 -4.15 1.66 -5.35
N TRP A 131 -3.98 2.40 -4.26
CA TRP A 131 -4.88 3.45 -3.82
C TRP A 131 -4.16 4.78 -3.70
N LEU A 132 -4.81 5.88 -4.10
CA LEU A 132 -4.26 7.21 -3.92
C LEU A 132 -4.37 7.64 -2.46
N ASP A 133 -3.28 8.09 -1.86
CA ASP A 133 -3.31 8.66 -0.51
C ASP A 133 -4.28 9.85 -0.44
N ARG A 134 -5.06 9.95 0.64
CA ARG A 134 -6.07 11.01 0.81
C ARG A 134 -5.44 12.41 0.88
N ASP A 135 -4.27 12.52 1.49
CA ASP A 135 -3.58 13.77 1.78
C ASP A 135 -2.67 14.24 0.63
N GLU A 136 -2.65 13.52 -0.50
CA GLU A 136 -2.04 14.03 -1.72
C GLU A 136 -2.81 15.27 -2.22
N GLU A 137 -2.27 16.43 -1.81
CA GLU A 137 -2.88 17.74 -2.00
C GLU A 137 -3.22 18.04 -3.47
N VAL A 138 -4.43 18.58 -3.61
CA VAL A 138 -4.97 19.30 -4.77
C VAL A 138 -4.19 20.60 -4.96
N GLY A 139 -2.91 20.52 -5.37
CA GLY A 139 -2.09 21.67 -5.73
C GLY A 139 -1.77 21.65 -7.23
N PRO A 140 -1.90 22.76 -7.99
CA PRO A 140 -1.67 22.78 -9.43
C PRO A 140 -0.19 22.64 -9.85
N GLY A 141 0.70 22.16 -8.97
CA GLY A 141 2.14 22.35 -9.12
C GLY A 141 3.05 21.11 -9.10
N ARG A 142 2.56 19.90 -8.78
CA ARG A 142 3.46 18.73 -8.61
C ARG A 142 3.37 17.69 -9.73
N ALA A 143 2.21 17.50 -10.35
CA ALA A 143 2.00 16.48 -11.38
C ALA A 143 2.64 16.80 -12.76
N GLN A 144 3.16 18.01 -12.99
CA GLN A 144 3.64 18.42 -14.32
C GLN A 144 5.08 17.99 -14.68
N ARG A 145 5.83 17.34 -13.78
CA ARG A 145 7.26 17.05 -14.02
C ARG A 145 7.65 15.59 -14.22
N CYS A 146 6.74 14.63 -14.03
CA CYS A 146 7.07 13.24 -14.31
C CYS A 146 6.59 12.88 -15.72
N ARG A 147 7.49 13.07 -16.70
CA ARG A 147 7.29 12.50 -18.05
C ARG A 147 7.53 10.99 -17.99
N PRO A 148 6.68 10.16 -18.62
CA PRO A 148 6.97 8.74 -18.80
C PRO A 148 8.34 8.55 -19.45
N PHE A 149 9.10 7.53 -19.04
CA PHE A 149 10.43 7.23 -19.58
C PHE A 149 10.46 7.15 -21.13
N TRP A 150 9.37 6.70 -21.76
CA TRP A 150 9.21 6.55 -23.20
C TRP A 150 9.01 7.86 -23.97
N SER A 151 8.81 8.98 -23.28
CA SER A 151 8.54 10.30 -23.88
C SER A 151 9.78 10.94 -24.52
N ASN A 152 10.96 10.33 -24.38
CA ASN A 152 12.21 10.77 -24.99
C ASN A 152 12.55 9.96 -26.25
N SER A 153 11.54 9.65 -27.07
CA SER A 153 11.84 9.32 -28.47
C SER A 153 12.14 10.64 -29.19
N PRO A 154 13.31 10.80 -29.85
CA PRO A 154 13.53 11.95 -30.70
C PRO A 154 12.57 11.81 -31.88
N SER A 155 11.48 12.57 -31.85
CA SER A 155 10.69 12.81 -33.05
C SER A 155 11.59 13.61 -33.99
N ASP A 156 12.09 12.92 -35.01
CA ASP A 156 12.83 13.46 -36.13
C ASP A 156 12.22 14.79 -36.58
N SER A 157 13.03 15.84 -36.44
CA SER A 157 12.94 17.03 -37.26
C SER A 157 13.14 16.63 -38.71
N SER A 158 12.08 16.66 -39.50
CA SER A 158 12.20 16.88 -40.94
C SER A 158 11.10 17.84 -41.35
N ASP A 159 11.47 19.13 -41.33
CA ASP A 159 10.96 20.11 -42.26
C ASP A 159 11.16 19.57 -43.69
N PHE A 160 10.08 19.44 -44.47
CA PHE A 160 9.95 19.85 -45.87
C PHE A 160 8.50 19.67 -46.35
#